data_AF-A0A8W7P1F7-F1
#
_entry.id   AF-A0A8W7P1F7-F1
#
_cell.length_a   1.000
_cell.length_b   1.000
_cell.length_c   1.000
_cell.angle_alpha   90.00
_cell.angle_beta   90.00
_cell.angle_gamma   90.00
#
_symmetry.space_group_name_H-M   'P 1'
#
loop_
_entity.id
_entity.type
_entity.pdbx_description
1 polymer ?
#
loop_
_entity_poly.entity_id
_entity_poly.type
_entity_poly.pdbx_seq_one_letter_code
_entity_poly.pdbx_strand_id
1 'polypeptide(L)'
;MRLSPLALRAATLLAEQNLPAALQAAQHCLQAEPDNAPVWNLLGVCAARLGQGDLALQCWTQALQLDPRVADAHYNLGCLHEERGEAALAEQHFLAELAADPQHPDSLYRLALRYQQDSRVAQEEACWRRLLHVQPDHVVALHDLLLLYQKQRRWPAAAQLLQRALHLPLLTSAEAAALAAACLQQGMASAAMRLLEQYLPLELADALQASIWGLACSELRQAEGAEAALAAGGWQAQEARLLRPPVELGLPTLASPRWQVEPLIGQHLLVWLEQGLGDALQFCRYLPLLRAERLTVVCRPELMRLLHCMALACPVQFLPLTSLDMALPVHDCHVAQLAGQAAQAAAGAGMAWPCQSPF
;
A
#
# COMPACT_ATOMS: atom_id res chain seq x y z
N MET A 1 -19.85 -35.27 -10.88
CA MET A 1 -21.03 -36.14 -10.69
C MET A 1 -22.29 -35.35 -11.01
N ARG A 2 -23.30 -35.94 -11.67
CA ARG A 2 -24.62 -35.32 -11.75
C ARG A 2 -25.34 -35.61 -10.43
N LEU A 3 -25.73 -34.57 -9.71
CA LEU A 3 -26.56 -34.68 -8.51
C LEU A 3 -27.92 -35.31 -8.89
N SER A 4 -28.48 -36.14 -8.00
CA SER A 4 -29.86 -36.58 -8.15
C SER A 4 -30.82 -35.37 -8.08
N PRO A 5 -32.04 -35.44 -8.64
CA PRO A 5 -32.99 -34.34 -8.57
C PRO A 5 -33.30 -33.91 -7.12
N LEU A 6 -33.29 -34.87 -6.19
CA LEU A 6 -33.48 -34.61 -4.75
C LEU A 6 -32.29 -33.86 -4.14
N ALA A 7 -31.07 -34.30 -4.45
CA ALA A 7 -29.84 -33.63 -4.01
C ALA A 7 -29.72 -32.22 -4.60
N LEU A 8 -30.08 -32.05 -5.88
CA LEU A 8 -30.08 -30.75 -6.55
C LEU A 8 -31.08 -29.80 -5.87
N ARG A 9 -32.29 -30.27 -5.54
CA ARG A 9 -33.29 -29.45 -4.84
C ARG A 9 -32.80 -28.96 -3.47
N ALA A 10 -32.13 -29.82 -2.71
CA ALA A 10 -31.56 -29.42 -1.43
C ALA A 10 -30.46 -28.35 -1.62
N ALA A 11 -29.60 -28.54 -2.63
CA ALA A 11 -28.53 -27.59 -2.97
C ALA A 11 -29.07 -26.23 -3.44
N THR A 12 -30.12 -26.21 -4.26
CA THR A 12 -30.73 -24.96 -4.71
C THR A 12 -31.36 -24.18 -3.56
N LEU A 13 -32.09 -24.86 -2.66
CA LEU A 13 -32.70 -24.22 -1.50
C LEU A 13 -31.64 -23.64 -0.54
N LEU A 14 -30.51 -24.32 -0.39
CA LEU A 14 -29.37 -23.80 0.39
C LEU A 14 -28.76 -22.55 -0.26
N ALA A 15 -28.61 -22.54 -1.58
CA ALA A 15 -28.11 -21.38 -2.33
C ALA A 15 -29.06 -20.17 -2.22
N GLU A 16 -30.37 -20.42 -2.18
CA GLU A 16 -31.42 -19.41 -1.92
C GLU A 16 -31.49 -18.93 -0.47
N GLN A 17 -30.62 -19.46 0.42
CA GLN A 17 -30.60 -19.18 1.87
C GLN A 17 -31.88 -19.60 2.61
N ASN A 18 -32.73 -20.45 2.02
CA ASN A 18 -33.89 -21.02 2.68
C ASN A 18 -33.48 -22.23 3.53
N LEU A 19 -32.79 -21.98 4.65
CA LEU A 19 -32.17 -23.01 5.49
C LEU A 19 -33.16 -24.08 6.00
N PRO A 20 -34.38 -23.75 6.48
CA PRO A 20 -35.32 -24.77 6.95
C PRO A 20 -35.79 -25.69 5.82
N ALA A 21 -36.10 -25.12 4.63
CA ALA A 21 -36.52 -25.92 3.49
C ALA A 21 -35.37 -26.77 2.91
N ALA A 22 -34.15 -26.22 2.91
CA ALA A 22 -32.96 -26.94 2.48
C ALA A 22 -32.68 -28.15 3.39
N LEU A 23 -32.78 -27.97 4.71
CA LEU A 23 -32.62 -29.04 5.69
C LEU A 23 -33.66 -30.15 5.48
N GLN A 24 -34.93 -29.79 5.30
CA GLN A 24 -36.01 -30.75 5.04
C GLN A 24 -35.80 -31.50 3.72
N ALA A 25 -35.38 -30.79 2.66
CA ALA A 25 -35.09 -31.39 1.36
C ALA A 25 -33.88 -32.34 1.42
N ALA A 26 -32.84 -31.98 2.17
CA ALA A 26 -31.67 -32.81 2.40
C ALA A 26 -32.03 -34.10 3.15
N GLN A 27 -32.83 -33.99 4.23
CA GLN A 27 -33.34 -35.14 4.97
C GLN A 27 -34.19 -36.07 4.10
N HIS A 28 -35.10 -35.49 3.29
CA HIS A 28 -35.90 -36.27 2.35
C HIS A 28 -35.04 -36.97 1.29
N CYS A 29 -33.99 -36.31 0.80
CA CYS A 29 -33.03 -36.92 -0.10
C CYS A 29 -32.32 -38.10 0.56
N LEU A 30 -31.86 -37.97 1.81
CA LEU A 30 -31.17 -39.03 2.54
C LEU A 30 -32.08 -40.21 2.93
N GLN A 31 -33.40 -40.00 3.01
CA GLN A 31 -34.37 -41.11 3.14
C GLN A 31 -34.39 -42.01 1.90
N ALA A 32 -34.21 -41.42 0.71
CA ALA A 32 -34.18 -42.15 -0.56
C ALA A 32 -32.77 -42.63 -0.92
N GLU A 33 -31.75 -41.86 -0.56
CA GLU A 33 -30.35 -42.04 -0.93
C GLU A 33 -29.46 -41.91 0.34
N PRO A 34 -29.48 -42.91 1.24
CA PRO A 34 -28.78 -42.81 2.53
C PRO A 34 -27.26 -42.76 2.40
N ASP A 35 -26.69 -43.27 1.31
CA ASP A 35 -25.25 -43.31 1.06
C ASP A 35 -24.76 -42.11 0.22
N ASN A 36 -25.55 -41.04 0.13
CA ASN A 36 -25.20 -39.84 -0.63
C ASN A 36 -24.33 -38.87 0.20
N ALA A 37 -23.01 -39.10 0.18
CA ALA A 37 -22.04 -38.31 0.95
C ALA A 37 -22.13 -36.78 0.71
N PRO A 38 -22.27 -36.27 -0.54
CA PRO A 38 -22.50 -34.85 -0.78
C PRO A 38 -23.74 -34.26 -0.06
N VAL A 39 -24.82 -35.03 0.04
CA VAL A 39 -26.04 -34.58 0.72
C VAL A 39 -25.89 -34.62 2.23
N TRP A 40 -25.15 -35.58 2.78
CA TRP A 40 -24.74 -35.53 4.19
C TRP A 40 -23.92 -34.28 4.51
N ASN A 41 -22.99 -33.90 3.62
CA ASN A 41 -22.27 -32.64 3.77
C ASN A 41 -23.20 -31.42 3.76
N LEU A 42 -24.14 -31.38 2.82
CA LEU A 42 -25.12 -30.31 2.70
C LEU A 42 -26.01 -30.20 3.96
N LEU A 43 -26.49 -31.33 4.48
CA LEU A 43 -27.28 -31.37 5.70
C LEU A 43 -26.47 -30.79 6.88
N GLY A 44 -25.18 -31.11 6.97
CA GLY A 44 -24.28 -30.56 7.96
C GLY A 44 -24.14 -29.03 7.85
N VAL A 45 -24.00 -28.50 6.63
CA VAL A 45 -23.97 -27.05 6.37
C VAL A 45 -25.27 -26.38 6.82
N CYS A 46 -26.43 -26.98 6.52
CA CYS A 46 -27.73 -26.48 6.98
C CYS A 46 -27.81 -26.47 8.51
N ALA A 47 -27.42 -27.57 9.16
CA ALA A 47 -27.43 -27.69 10.62
C ALA A 47 -26.53 -26.64 11.29
N ALA A 48 -25.30 -26.45 10.79
CA ALA A 48 -24.36 -25.47 11.32
C ALA A 48 -24.93 -24.04 11.24
N ARG A 49 -25.49 -23.65 10.08
CA ARG A 49 -26.10 -22.31 9.90
C ARG A 49 -27.34 -22.09 10.74
N LEU A 50 -27.99 -23.15 11.22
CA LEU A 50 -29.11 -23.11 12.16
C LEU A 50 -28.66 -23.17 13.63
N GLY A 51 -27.36 -23.09 13.92
CA GLY A 51 -26.80 -23.16 15.26
C GLY A 51 -26.73 -24.56 15.87
N GLN A 52 -26.92 -25.61 15.07
CA GLN A 52 -26.94 -27.01 15.51
C GLN A 52 -25.58 -27.67 15.27
N GLY A 53 -24.55 -27.18 15.96
CA GLY A 53 -23.15 -27.61 15.74
C GLY A 53 -22.90 -29.11 15.94
N ASP A 54 -23.56 -29.75 16.90
CA ASP A 54 -23.39 -31.20 17.14
C ASP A 54 -24.03 -32.05 16.04
N LEU A 55 -25.16 -31.61 15.48
CA LEU A 55 -25.76 -32.26 14.33
C LEU A 55 -24.89 -32.09 13.09
N ALA A 56 -24.28 -30.90 12.91
CA ALA A 56 -23.37 -30.65 11.81
C ALA A 56 -22.15 -31.58 11.86
N LEU A 57 -21.53 -31.72 13.05
CA LEU A 57 -20.43 -32.65 13.29
C LEU A 57 -20.81 -34.08 12.88
N GLN A 58 -21.98 -34.57 13.29
CA GLN A 58 -22.46 -35.91 12.95
C GLN A 58 -22.64 -36.07 11.43
N CYS A 59 -23.25 -35.07 10.78
CA CYS A 59 -23.52 -35.11 9.35
C CYS A 59 -22.22 -35.11 8.52
N TRP A 60 -21.26 -34.25 8.84
CA TRP A 60 -19.97 -34.21 8.14
C TRP A 60 -19.12 -35.45 8.41
N THR A 61 -19.17 -35.99 9.63
CA THR A 61 -18.52 -37.27 9.96
C THR A 61 -19.13 -38.40 9.13
N GLN A 62 -20.45 -38.46 8.99
CA GLN A 62 -21.14 -39.44 8.16
C GLN A 62 -20.76 -39.30 6.67
N ALA A 63 -20.66 -38.07 6.17
CA ALA A 63 -20.20 -37.81 4.80
C ALA A 63 -18.81 -38.41 4.56
N LEU A 64 -17.87 -38.21 5.49
CA LEU A 64 -16.50 -38.73 5.39
C LEU A 64 -16.38 -40.24 5.62
N GLN A 65 -17.31 -40.85 6.37
CA GLN A 65 -17.39 -42.31 6.47
C GLN A 65 -17.80 -42.96 5.14
N LEU A 66 -18.68 -42.29 4.39
CA LEU A 66 -19.15 -42.75 3.08
C LEU A 66 -18.12 -42.48 1.97
N ASP A 67 -17.54 -41.29 1.94
CA ASP A 67 -16.45 -40.93 1.05
C ASP A 67 -15.42 -40.04 1.75
N PRO A 68 -14.23 -40.57 2.11
CA PRO A 68 -13.17 -39.80 2.76
C PRO A 68 -12.58 -38.66 1.93
N ARG A 69 -12.97 -38.52 0.65
CA ARG A 69 -12.43 -37.49 -0.26
C ARG A 69 -13.35 -36.29 -0.45
N VAL A 70 -14.43 -36.20 0.33
CA VAL A 70 -15.33 -35.03 0.30
C VAL A 70 -14.61 -33.84 0.94
N ALA A 71 -13.88 -33.09 0.12
CA ALA A 71 -13.10 -31.92 0.52
C ALA A 71 -13.93 -30.92 1.36
N ASP A 72 -15.12 -30.55 0.89
CA ASP A 72 -16.00 -29.61 1.60
C ASP A 72 -16.33 -30.06 3.04
N ALA A 73 -16.50 -31.37 3.28
CA ALA A 73 -16.78 -31.89 4.61
C ALA A 73 -15.57 -31.78 5.53
N HIS A 74 -14.35 -31.99 5.00
CA HIS A 74 -13.12 -31.71 5.72
C HIS A 74 -12.96 -30.22 6.04
N TYR A 75 -13.18 -29.32 5.08
CA TYR A 75 -13.14 -27.87 5.33
C TYR A 75 -14.12 -27.46 6.45
N ASN A 76 -15.36 -27.91 6.35
CA ASN A 76 -16.42 -27.59 7.31
C ASN A 76 -16.11 -28.09 8.73
N LEU A 77 -15.60 -29.33 8.85
CA LEU A 77 -15.13 -29.85 10.14
C LEU A 77 -13.95 -29.05 10.67
N GLY A 78 -13.00 -28.68 9.80
CA GLY A 78 -11.89 -27.80 10.15
C GLY A 78 -12.38 -26.51 10.82
N CYS A 79 -13.31 -25.80 10.18
CA CYS A 79 -13.91 -24.58 10.73
C CYS A 79 -14.61 -24.82 12.08
N LEU A 80 -15.41 -25.89 12.20
CA LEU A 80 -16.10 -26.22 13.46
C LEU A 80 -15.12 -26.51 14.61
N HIS A 81 -14.03 -27.22 14.32
CA HIS A 81 -12.98 -27.49 15.30
C HIS A 81 -12.23 -26.21 15.68
N GLU A 82 -12.01 -25.26 14.75
CA GLU A 82 -11.46 -23.94 15.10
C GLU A 82 -12.37 -23.17 16.06
N GLU A 83 -13.68 -23.15 15.81
CA GLU A 83 -14.68 -22.50 16.68
C GLU A 83 -14.70 -23.10 18.09
N ARG A 84 -14.41 -24.41 18.21
CA ARG A 84 -14.31 -25.12 19.49
C ARG A 84 -12.95 -24.99 20.17
N GLY A 85 -11.98 -24.33 19.54
CA GLY A 85 -10.61 -24.21 20.06
C GLY A 85 -9.75 -25.47 19.89
N GLU A 86 -10.21 -26.44 19.10
CA GLU A 86 -9.58 -27.74 18.86
C GLU A 86 -8.57 -27.65 17.69
N ALA A 87 -7.54 -26.81 17.90
CA ALA A 87 -6.52 -26.44 16.91
C ALA A 87 -5.94 -27.60 16.07
N ALA A 88 -5.55 -28.69 16.74
CA ALA A 88 -4.89 -29.81 16.08
C ALA A 88 -5.84 -30.59 15.16
N LEU A 89 -7.11 -30.73 15.55
CA LEU A 89 -8.14 -31.37 14.72
C LEU A 89 -8.47 -30.50 13.52
N ALA A 90 -8.54 -29.19 13.71
CA ALA A 90 -8.74 -28.24 12.61
C ALA A 90 -7.61 -28.34 11.56
N GLU A 91 -6.33 -28.32 12.01
CA GLU A 91 -5.19 -28.51 11.10
C GLU A 91 -5.28 -29.82 10.33
N GLN A 92 -5.58 -30.94 11.01
CA GLN A 92 -5.72 -32.25 10.36
C GLN A 92 -6.77 -32.22 9.24
N HIS A 93 -7.91 -31.59 9.50
CA HIS A 93 -8.99 -31.50 8.53
C HIS A 93 -8.67 -30.59 7.35
N PHE A 94 -8.07 -29.41 7.57
CA PHE A 94 -7.63 -28.56 6.45
C PHE A 94 -6.53 -29.24 5.62
N LEU A 95 -5.62 -29.99 6.23
CA LEU A 95 -4.62 -30.76 5.48
C LEU A 95 -5.25 -31.90 4.66
N ALA A 96 -6.28 -32.57 5.19
CA ALA A 96 -7.01 -33.60 4.48
C ALA A 96 -7.81 -33.02 3.29
N GLU A 97 -8.42 -31.85 3.46
CA GLU A 97 -9.05 -31.13 2.37
C GLU A 97 -8.03 -30.73 1.29
N LEU A 98 -6.88 -30.15 1.67
CA LEU A 98 -5.82 -29.80 0.71
C LEU A 98 -5.16 -31.02 0.03
N ALA A 99 -5.36 -32.24 0.52
CA ALA A 99 -4.96 -33.45 -0.18
C ALA A 99 -5.91 -33.80 -1.34
N ALA A 100 -7.20 -33.40 -1.23
CA ALA A 100 -8.22 -33.59 -2.26
C ALA A 100 -8.33 -32.37 -3.20
N ASP A 101 -8.21 -31.15 -2.67
CA ASP A 101 -8.14 -29.89 -3.40
C ASP A 101 -6.90 -29.09 -3.00
N PRO A 102 -5.74 -29.29 -3.66
CA PRO A 102 -4.48 -28.63 -3.30
C PRO A 102 -4.46 -27.11 -3.47
N GLN A 103 -5.49 -26.50 -4.04
CA GLN A 103 -5.51 -25.07 -4.33
C GLN A 103 -6.65 -24.34 -3.60
N HIS A 104 -7.31 -24.98 -2.63
CA HIS A 104 -8.39 -24.35 -1.88
C HIS A 104 -7.93 -23.10 -1.11
N PRO A 105 -8.37 -21.88 -1.49
CA PRO A 105 -7.81 -20.63 -0.95
C PRO A 105 -8.04 -20.46 0.56
N ASP A 106 -9.25 -20.73 1.03
CA ASP A 106 -9.62 -20.49 2.44
C ASP A 106 -8.83 -21.39 3.39
N SER A 107 -8.58 -22.64 2.99
CA SER A 107 -7.81 -23.59 3.81
C SER A 107 -6.33 -23.24 3.85
N LEU A 108 -5.77 -22.80 2.72
CA LEU A 108 -4.42 -22.25 2.69
C LEU A 108 -4.30 -21.02 3.60
N TYR A 109 -5.29 -20.13 3.56
CA TYR A 109 -5.34 -18.94 4.41
C TYR A 109 -5.40 -19.30 5.90
N ARG A 110 -6.33 -20.18 6.29
CA ARG A 110 -6.52 -20.60 7.70
C ARG A 110 -5.28 -21.33 8.25
N LEU A 111 -4.70 -22.24 7.48
CA LEU A 111 -3.46 -22.92 7.88
C LEU A 111 -2.29 -21.96 8.00
N ALA A 112 -2.17 -20.98 7.13
CA ALA A 112 -1.10 -19.98 7.22
C ALA A 112 -1.23 -19.13 8.49
N LEU A 113 -2.42 -18.65 8.83
CA LEU A 113 -2.68 -17.94 10.09
C LEU A 113 -2.36 -18.81 11.32
N ARG A 114 -2.71 -20.11 11.26
CA ARG A 114 -2.36 -21.07 12.31
C ARG A 114 -0.85 -21.20 12.47
N TYR A 115 -0.14 -21.42 11.38
CA TYR A 115 1.31 -21.58 11.40
C TYR A 115 2.03 -20.31 11.83
N GLN A 116 1.48 -19.15 11.53
CA GLN A 116 1.96 -17.88 12.06
C GLN A 116 1.80 -17.80 13.59
N GLN A 117 0.65 -18.19 14.15
CA GLN A 117 0.42 -18.24 15.60
C GLN A 117 1.38 -19.22 16.29
N ASP A 118 1.58 -20.40 15.70
CA ASP A 118 2.45 -21.44 16.23
C ASP A 118 3.94 -21.20 15.93
N SER A 119 4.30 -20.10 15.27
CA SER A 119 5.66 -19.78 14.82
C SER A 119 6.30 -20.85 13.92
N ARG A 120 5.48 -21.60 13.17
CA ARG A 120 5.86 -22.61 12.17
C ARG A 120 6.17 -21.95 10.82
N VAL A 121 7.24 -21.17 10.80
CA VAL A 121 7.64 -20.26 9.70
C VAL A 121 7.71 -20.92 8.32
N ALA A 122 8.24 -22.14 8.22
CA ALA A 122 8.40 -22.81 6.93
C ALA A 122 7.05 -23.21 6.31
N GLN A 123 6.13 -23.71 7.13
CA GLN A 123 4.80 -24.07 6.69
C GLN A 123 3.93 -22.83 6.39
N GLU A 124 4.06 -21.78 7.21
CA GLU A 124 3.45 -20.47 6.96
C GLU A 124 3.82 -19.93 5.58
N GLU A 125 5.12 -19.82 5.28
CA GLU A 125 5.60 -19.33 3.98
C GLU A 125 5.05 -20.19 2.82
N ALA A 126 5.02 -21.51 2.98
CA ALA A 126 4.52 -22.41 1.96
C ALA A 126 3.02 -22.18 1.67
N CYS A 127 2.21 -21.98 2.71
CA CYS A 127 0.79 -21.69 2.56
C CYS A 127 0.55 -20.33 1.88
N TRP A 128 1.25 -19.27 2.32
CA TRP A 128 1.12 -17.95 1.68
C TRP A 128 1.54 -17.96 0.20
N ARG A 129 2.64 -18.64 -0.13
CA ARG A 129 3.08 -18.74 -1.53
C ARG A 129 2.10 -19.52 -2.40
N ARG A 130 1.48 -20.59 -1.88
CA ARG A 130 0.43 -21.33 -2.59
C ARG A 130 -0.82 -20.47 -2.76
N LEU A 131 -1.26 -19.76 -1.73
CA LEU A 131 -2.41 -18.86 -1.83
C LEU A 131 -2.18 -17.77 -2.89
N LEU A 132 -1.00 -17.15 -2.90
CA LEU A 132 -0.61 -16.16 -3.92
C LEU A 132 -0.39 -16.73 -5.32
N HIS A 133 -0.31 -18.05 -5.47
CA HIS A 133 -0.31 -18.69 -6.77
C HIS A 133 -1.74 -18.81 -7.33
N VAL A 134 -2.70 -19.11 -6.46
CA VAL A 134 -4.13 -19.24 -6.82
C VAL A 134 -4.80 -17.87 -6.96
N GLN A 135 -4.48 -16.96 -6.05
CA GLN A 135 -5.00 -15.60 -6.00
C GLN A 135 -3.83 -14.60 -5.96
N PRO A 136 -3.27 -14.23 -7.13
CA PRO A 136 -2.10 -13.35 -7.21
C PRO A 136 -2.27 -11.99 -6.54
N ASP A 137 -3.52 -11.54 -6.43
CA ASP A 137 -3.93 -10.23 -5.93
C ASP A 137 -4.44 -10.26 -4.48
N HIS A 138 -4.25 -11.39 -3.76
CA HIS A 138 -4.71 -11.53 -2.38
C HIS A 138 -3.88 -10.66 -1.42
N VAL A 139 -4.40 -9.47 -1.11
CA VAL A 139 -3.67 -8.40 -0.40
C VAL A 139 -3.16 -8.83 0.96
N VAL A 140 -3.98 -9.51 1.75
CA VAL A 140 -3.60 -9.98 3.09
C VAL A 140 -2.43 -10.96 3.02
N ALA A 141 -2.43 -11.86 2.03
CA ALA A 141 -1.35 -12.84 1.88
C ALA A 141 -0.06 -12.19 1.37
N LEU A 142 -0.16 -11.18 0.50
CA LEU A 142 1.00 -10.37 0.10
C LEU A 142 1.60 -9.65 1.31
N HIS A 143 0.76 -9.04 2.14
CA HIS A 143 1.17 -8.30 3.34
C HIS A 143 1.81 -9.21 4.39
N ASP A 144 1.18 -10.34 4.75
CA ASP A 144 1.71 -11.24 5.77
C ASP A 144 3.01 -11.93 5.32
N LEU A 145 3.12 -12.34 4.06
CA LEU A 145 4.37 -12.87 3.51
C LEU A 145 5.47 -11.81 3.45
N LEU A 146 5.11 -10.55 3.16
CA LEU A 146 6.03 -9.42 3.20
C LEU A 146 6.57 -9.18 4.62
N LEU A 147 5.70 -9.16 5.63
CA LEU A 147 6.10 -9.05 7.04
C LEU A 147 7.02 -10.22 7.46
N LEU A 148 6.72 -11.43 7.00
CA LEU A 148 7.53 -12.61 7.26
C LEU A 148 8.95 -12.44 6.69
N TYR A 149 9.07 -11.97 5.45
CA TYR A 149 10.37 -11.72 4.82
C TYR A 149 11.13 -10.56 5.45
N GLN A 150 10.44 -9.51 5.91
CA GLN A 150 11.06 -8.42 6.68
C GLN A 150 11.63 -8.91 8.02
N LYS A 151 10.86 -9.70 8.78
CA LYS A 151 11.34 -10.32 10.03
C LYS A 151 12.59 -11.17 9.81
N GLN A 152 12.64 -11.89 8.69
CA GLN A 152 13.81 -12.71 8.29
C GLN A 152 14.93 -11.91 7.60
N ARG A 153 14.76 -10.60 7.36
CA ARG A 153 15.69 -9.74 6.61
C ARG A 153 15.97 -10.23 5.18
N ARG A 154 14.99 -10.89 4.56
CA ARG A 154 15.04 -11.35 3.15
C ARG A 154 14.65 -10.19 2.21
N TRP A 155 15.48 -9.15 2.19
CA TRP A 155 15.20 -7.88 1.50
C TRP A 155 14.87 -8.05 0.01
N PRO A 156 15.59 -8.86 -0.79
CA PRO A 156 15.27 -9.01 -2.22
C PRO A 156 13.88 -9.61 -2.46
N ALA A 157 13.50 -10.60 -1.66
CA ALA A 157 12.19 -11.26 -1.79
C ALA A 157 11.05 -10.34 -1.34
N ALA A 158 11.26 -9.60 -0.24
CA ALA A 158 10.32 -8.58 0.22
C ALA A 158 10.12 -7.47 -0.82
N ALA A 159 11.19 -6.99 -1.47
CA ALA A 159 11.11 -5.99 -2.53
C ALA A 159 10.27 -6.47 -3.74
N GLN A 160 10.40 -7.74 -4.13
CA GLN A 160 9.58 -8.32 -5.21
C GLN A 160 8.10 -8.37 -4.83
N LEU A 161 7.76 -8.70 -3.58
CA LEU A 161 6.37 -8.70 -3.12
C LEU A 161 5.78 -7.28 -3.09
N LEU A 162 6.57 -6.31 -2.62
CA LEU A 162 6.20 -4.88 -2.65
C LEU A 162 5.93 -4.39 -4.06
N GLN A 163 6.80 -4.72 -5.03
CA GLN A 163 6.58 -4.38 -6.43
C GLN A 163 5.26 -4.96 -6.96
N ARG A 164 4.95 -6.23 -6.64
CA ARG A 164 3.66 -6.82 -7.00
C ARG A 164 2.48 -6.07 -6.37
N ALA A 165 2.57 -5.77 -5.07
CA ALA A 165 1.50 -5.10 -4.33
C ALA A 165 1.21 -3.68 -4.86
N LEU A 166 2.24 -2.97 -5.35
CA LEU A 166 2.09 -1.63 -5.96
C LEU A 166 1.32 -1.64 -7.30
N HIS A 167 1.17 -2.80 -7.94
CA HIS A 167 0.42 -2.92 -9.19
C HIS A 167 -1.05 -3.34 -8.98
N LEU A 168 -1.50 -3.47 -7.73
CA LEU A 168 -2.88 -3.85 -7.43
C LEU A 168 -3.85 -2.70 -7.78
N PRO A 169 -4.97 -3.01 -8.46
CA PRO A 169 -5.86 -1.99 -9.04
C PRO A 169 -6.66 -1.21 -7.99
N LEU A 170 -6.96 -1.84 -6.84
CA LEU A 170 -7.75 -1.26 -5.76
C LEU A 170 -7.17 -1.73 -4.43
N LEU A 171 -6.77 -0.78 -3.59
CA LEU A 171 -6.36 -0.99 -2.21
C LEU A 171 -7.29 -0.21 -1.29
N THR A 172 -7.56 -0.75 -0.11
CA THR A 172 -8.13 0.02 0.98
C THR A 172 -7.09 0.97 1.56
N SER A 173 -7.52 2.02 2.27
CA SER A 173 -6.62 2.95 2.95
C SER A 173 -5.70 2.24 3.96
N ALA A 174 -6.23 1.26 4.69
CA ALA A 174 -5.46 0.46 5.64
C ALA A 174 -4.36 -0.37 4.97
N GLU A 175 -4.67 -1.02 3.84
CA GLU A 175 -3.71 -1.80 3.06
C GLU A 175 -2.64 -0.91 2.43
N ALA A 176 -3.03 0.23 1.87
CA ALA A 176 -2.10 1.20 1.31
C ALA A 176 -1.14 1.76 2.37
N ALA A 177 -1.63 2.06 3.58
CA ALA A 177 -0.80 2.51 4.69
C ALA A 177 0.21 1.44 5.15
N ALA A 178 -0.22 0.17 5.24
CA ALA A 178 0.66 -0.94 5.60
C ALA A 178 1.76 -1.15 4.55
N LEU A 179 1.41 -1.11 3.26
CA LEU A 179 2.37 -1.20 2.16
C LEU A 179 3.32 0.00 2.12
N ALA A 180 2.81 1.22 2.37
CA ALA A 180 3.65 2.41 2.46
C ALA A 180 4.67 2.31 3.61
N ALA A 181 4.27 1.85 4.79
CA ALA A 181 5.18 1.61 5.90
C ALA A 181 6.26 0.57 5.53
N ALA A 182 5.89 -0.49 4.82
CA ALA A 182 6.83 -1.50 4.34
C ALA A 182 7.79 -0.97 3.27
N CYS A 183 7.32 -0.12 2.35
CA CYS A 183 8.16 0.62 1.40
C CYS A 183 9.22 1.45 2.14
N LEU A 184 8.82 2.16 3.21
CA LEU A 184 9.73 3.00 4.00
C LEU A 184 10.82 2.18 4.69
N GLN A 185 10.49 1.03 5.27
CA GLN A 185 11.50 0.13 5.87
C GLN A 185 12.55 -0.36 4.86
N GLN A 186 12.18 -0.41 3.58
CA GLN A 186 13.04 -0.83 2.48
C GLN A 186 13.72 0.34 1.77
N GLY A 187 13.53 1.56 2.26
CA GLY A 187 14.08 2.78 1.66
C GLY A 187 13.45 3.17 0.33
N MET A 188 12.24 2.69 0.03
CA MET A 188 11.48 3.02 -1.19
C MET A 188 10.51 4.18 -0.91
N ALA A 189 11.05 5.39 -0.68
CA ALA A 189 10.27 6.57 -0.30
C ALA A 189 9.29 7.01 -1.40
N SER A 190 9.69 6.94 -2.67
CA SER A 190 8.83 7.31 -3.80
C SER A 190 7.63 6.37 -3.97
N ALA A 191 7.82 5.07 -3.72
CA ALA A 191 6.73 4.10 -3.74
C ALA A 191 5.78 4.31 -2.55
N ALA A 192 6.31 4.58 -1.35
CA ALA A 192 5.50 4.91 -0.18
C ALA A 192 4.66 6.17 -0.41
N MET A 193 5.25 7.22 -1.00
CA MET A 193 4.55 8.47 -1.29
C MET A 193 3.36 8.26 -2.22
N ARG A 194 3.56 7.57 -3.34
CA ARG A 194 2.48 7.33 -4.32
C ARG A 194 1.28 6.60 -3.72
N LEU A 195 1.53 5.61 -2.86
CA LEU A 195 0.47 4.88 -2.16
C LEU A 195 -0.34 5.81 -1.23
N LEU A 196 0.34 6.73 -0.56
CA LEU A 196 -0.30 7.67 0.35
C LEU A 196 -1.11 8.72 -0.40
N GLU A 197 -0.56 9.29 -1.47
CA GLU A 197 -1.28 10.26 -2.32
C GLU A 197 -2.54 9.65 -2.96
N GLN A 198 -2.47 8.38 -3.37
CA GLN A 198 -3.56 7.74 -4.08
C GLN A 198 -4.69 7.24 -3.16
N TYR A 199 -4.35 6.79 -1.95
CA TYR A 199 -5.28 6.02 -1.10
C TYR A 199 -5.51 6.58 0.31
N LEU A 200 -4.69 7.53 0.78
CA LEU A 200 -4.81 8.09 2.13
C LEU A 200 -5.24 9.56 2.09
N PRO A 201 -6.25 9.98 2.86
CA PRO A 201 -6.50 11.40 3.09
C PRO A 201 -5.31 12.03 3.81
N LEU A 202 -4.96 13.28 3.44
CA LEU A 202 -3.78 14.01 3.97
C LEU A 202 -3.68 13.96 5.51
N GLU A 203 -4.79 13.96 6.22
CA GLU A 203 -4.86 13.97 7.70
C GLU A 203 -4.29 12.71 8.36
N LEU A 204 -4.25 11.56 7.66
CA LEU A 204 -3.60 10.32 8.13
C LEU A 204 -2.14 10.21 7.67
N ALA A 205 -1.69 11.08 6.77
CA ALA A 205 -0.34 11.08 6.23
C ALA A 205 0.70 11.67 7.22
N ASP A 206 0.27 12.50 8.18
CA ASP A 206 1.13 13.19 9.15
C ASP A 206 2.10 12.24 9.88
N ALA A 207 1.64 11.04 10.25
CA ALA A 207 2.46 10.07 10.99
C ALA A 207 3.59 9.45 10.14
N LEU A 208 3.39 9.32 8.82
CA LEU A 208 4.35 8.71 7.90
C LEU A 208 5.21 9.77 7.19
N GLN A 209 4.77 11.02 7.16
CA GLN A 209 5.37 12.14 6.44
C GLN A 209 6.84 12.40 6.81
N ALA A 210 7.18 12.38 8.10
CA ALA A 210 8.56 12.60 8.55
C ALA A 210 9.50 11.48 8.07
N SER A 211 9.01 10.23 8.05
CA SER A 211 9.76 9.07 7.55
C SER A 211 9.92 9.13 6.03
N ILE A 212 8.88 9.54 5.29
CA ILE A 212 8.96 9.73 3.83
C ILE A 212 9.97 10.82 3.49
N TRP A 213 9.92 11.96 4.18
CA TRP A 213 10.88 13.05 4.00
C TRP A 213 12.32 12.59 4.27
N GLY A 214 12.55 11.91 5.39
CA GLY A 214 13.89 11.41 5.75
C GLY A 214 14.46 10.45 4.72
N LEU A 215 13.62 9.57 4.17
CA LEU A 215 14.02 8.59 3.16
C LEU A 215 14.15 9.22 1.77
N ALA A 216 13.29 10.17 1.40
CA ALA A 216 13.44 10.96 0.17
C ALA A 216 14.79 11.69 0.15
N CYS A 217 15.19 12.30 1.26
CA CYS A 217 16.53 12.88 1.40
C CYS A 217 17.64 11.83 1.24
N SER A 218 17.41 10.58 1.70
CA SER A 218 18.36 9.49 1.52
C SER A 218 18.47 9.02 0.07
N GLU A 219 17.34 8.85 -0.62
CA GLU A 219 17.28 8.50 -2.04
C GLU A 219 17.95 9.56 -2.91
N LEU A 220 17.66 10.85 -2.65
CA LEU A 220 18.30 11.98 -3.34
C LEU A 220 19.81 12.01 -3.16
N ARG A 221 20.32 11.62 -1.98
CA ARG A 221 21.77 11.52 -1.72
C ARG A 221 22.43 10.33 -2.42
N GLN A 222 21.70 9.23 -2.60
CA GLN A 222 22.22 8.03 -3.25
C GLN A 222 22.12 8.06 -4.77
N ALA A 223 21.30 8.95 -5.33
CA ALA A 223 21.15 9.11 -6.77
C ALA A 223 22.44 9.67 -7.40
N GLU A 224 22.92 9.01 -8.47
CA GLU A 224 24.05 9.45 -9.28
C GLU A 224 23.66 10.61 -10.22
N GLY A 225 23.20 11.72 -9.63
CA GLY A 225 22.83 12.94 -10.34
C GLY A 225 21.32 13.20 -10.42
N ALA A 226 20.99 14.37 -10.96
CA ALA A 226 19.64 14.92 -10.99
C ALA A 226 18.63 14.06 -11.76
N GLU A 227 19.05 13.50 -12.89
CA GLU A 227 18.19 12.65 -13.73
C GLU A 227 17.85 11.34 -13.03
N ALA A 228 18.82 10.71 -12.37
CA ALA A 228 18.60 9.50 -11.57
C ALA A 228 17.66 9.78 -10.37
N ALA A 229 17.84 10.92 -9.71
CA ALA A 229 16.98 11.36 -8.62
C ALA A 229 15.54 11.65 -9.08
N LEU A 230 15.39 12.23 -10.27
CA LEU A 230 14.08 12.51 -10.88
C LEU A 230 13.40 11.21 -11.29
N ALA A 231 14.13 10.29 -11.94
CA ALA A 231 13.64 8.99 -12.36
C ALA A 231 13.26 8.08 -11.18
N ALA A 232 13.99 8.18 -10.06
CA ALA A 232 13.68 7.46 -8.83
C ALA A 232 12.48 8.02 -8.05
N GLY A 233 11.96 9.20 -8.43
CA GLY A 233 10.86 9.87 -7.74
C GLY A 233 11.23 10.49 -6.39
N GLY A 234 12.53 10.59 -6.07
CA GLY A 234 13.01 11.14 -4.79
C GLY A 234 12.60 12.61 -4.59
N TRP A 235 12.55 13.38 -5.69
CA TRP A 235 12.07 14.77 -5.66
C TRP A 235 10.57 14.88 -5.37
N GLN A 236 9.74 13.94 -5.83
CA GLN A 236 8.32 13.88 -5.49
C GLN A 236 8.12 13.48 -4.02
N ALA A 237 8.86 12.48 -3.55
CA ALA A 237 8.81 12.09 -2.14
C ALA A 237 9.33 13.21 -1.21
N GLN A 238 10.24 14.06 -1.70
CA GLN A 238 10.67 15.25 -0.97
C GLN A 238 9.51 16.25 -0.77
N GLU A 239 8.54 16.32 -1.67
CA GLU A 239 7.35 17.18 -1.48
C GLU A 239 6.51 16.79 -0.26
N ALA A 240 6.75 15.62 0.34
CA ALA A 240 6.15 15.19 1.60
C ALA A 240 6.11 16.31 2.62
N ARG A 241 7.19 17.08 2.77
CA ARG A 241 7.28 18.15 3.79
C ARG A 241 6.12 19.14 3.68
N LEU A 242 5.64 19.43 2.48
CA LEU A 242 4.64 20.47 2.22
C LEU A 242 3.20 20.03 2.55
N LEU A 243 2.99 18.77 2.95
CA LEU A 243 1.71 18.32 3.48
C LEU A 243 1.44 18.89 4.89
N ARG A 244 2.48 19.40 5.59
CA ARG A 244 2.29 20.14 6.86
C ARG A 244 1.80 21.57 6.58
N PRO A 245 1.05 22.18 7.52
CA PRO A 245 0.68 23.58 7.40
C PRO A 245 1.94 24.45 7.20
N PRO A 246 1.95 25.36 6.20
CA PRO A 246 3.14 26.11 5.78
C PRO A 246 3.91 26.77 6.94
N VAL A 247 3.16 27.28 7.92
CA VAL A 247 3.70 27.99 9.11
C VAL A 247 4.70 27.13 9.88
N GLU A 248 4.49 25.82 9.99
CA GLU A 248 5.38 24.91 10.73
C GLU A 248 6.71 24.63 10.01
N LEU A 249 6.78 24.94 8.71
CA LEU A 249 7.95 24.79 7.86
C LEU A 249 8.70 26.11 7.64
N GLY A 250 8.22 27.21 8.23
CA GLY A 250 8.71 28.54 7.92
C GLY A 250 8.34 28.99 6.49
N LEU A 251 7.24 28.46 5.97
CA LEU A 251 6.65 28.85 4.70
C LEU A 251 5.42 29.76 4.91
N PRO A 252 5.21 30.75 4.03
CA PRO A 252 4.04 31.60 4.07
C PRO A 252 2.83 30.86 3.48
N THR A 253 1.63 31.23 3.92
CA THR A 253 0.42 30.84 3.21
C THR A 253 0.20 31.83 2.05
N LEU A 254 0.44 31.38 0.81
CA LEU A 254 0.31 32.21 -0.39
C LEU A 254 -1.01 31.96 -1.09
N ALA A 255 -1.65 33.04 -1.56
CA ALA A 255 -2.88 32.97 -2.35
C ALA A 255 -2.63 32.64 -3.83
N SER A 256 -1.40 32.86 -4.32
CA SER A 256 -1.02 32.52 -5.69
C SER A 256 -0.91 31.00 -5.86
N PRO A 257 -1.22 30.45 -7.05
CA PRO A 257 -1.01 29.04 -7.33
C PRO A 257 0.46 28.66 -7.26
N ARG A 258 0.73 27.42 -6.85
CA ARG A 258 2.05 26.82 -6.96
C ARG A 258 2.33 26.48 -8.42
N TRP A 259 3.54 26.79 -8.89
CA TRP A 259 3.98 26.48 -10.24
C TRP A 259 4.15 24.97 -10.47
N GLN A 260 3.62 24.45 -11.59
CA GLN A 260 3.56 23.01 -11.92
C GLN A 260 4.39 22.61 -13.16
N VAL A 261 5.43 23.37 -13.51
CA VAL A 261 6.38 23.17 -14.64
C VAL A 261 5.94 23.80 -15.98
N GLU A 262 4.76 24.43 -16.04
CA GLU A 262 4.33 25.18 -17.22
C GLU A 262 5.29 26.31 -17.62
N PRO A 263 5.37 26.70 -18.92
CA PRO A 263 6.21 27.82 -19.34
C PRO A 263 5.84 29.13 -18.63
N LEU A 264 6.86 29.80 -18.07
CA LEU A 264 6.71 31.06 -17.33
C LEU A 264 6.81 32.32 -18.22
N ILE A 265 6.52 32.18 -19.52
CA ILE A 265 6.55 33.29 -20.47
C ILE A 265 5.45 34.29 -20.07
N GLY A 266 5.83 35.54 -19.82
CA GLY A 266 4.86 36.56 -19.40
C GLY A 266 4.56 36.56 -17.90
N GLN A 267 5.11 35.61 -17.14
CA GLN A 267 4.72 35.37 -15.75
C GLN A 267 5.76 35.91 -14.77
N HIS A 268 5.26 36.37 -13.62
CA HIS A 268 6.04 36.69 -12.45
C HIS A 268 6.03 35.51 -11.47
N LEU A 269 7.20 34.90 -11.30
CA LEU A 269 7.42 33.81 -10.35
C LEU A 269 8.06 34.33 -9.05
N LEU A 270 7.44 33.95 -7.93
CA LEU A 270 8.01 34.09 -6.60
C LEU A 270 8.75 32.80 -6.19
N VAL A 271 10.02 32.92 -5.84
CA VAL A 271 10.83 31.82 -5.31
C VAL A 271 11.04 32.02 -3.81
N TRP A 272 10.68 31.03 -3.01
CA TRP A 272 10.89 31.04 -1.57
C TRP A 272 12.09 30.16 -1.16
N LEU A 273 13.15 30.78 -0.62
CA LEU A 273 14.34 30.08 -0.12
C LEU A 273 14.14 29.63 1.32
N GLU A 274 13.53 28.46 1.49
CA GLU A 274 13.21 27.85 2.79
C GLU A 274 14.39 27.12 3.44
N GLN A 275 15.41 26.73 2.68
CA GLN A 275 16.48 25.83 3.14
C GLN A 275 17.68 26.58 3.75
N GLY A 276 18.74 25.82 4.07
CA GLY A 276 19.97 26.38 4.62
C GLY A 276 20.64 27.39 3.68
N LEU A 277 21.47 28.27 4.26
CA LEU A 277 22.19 29.31 3.54
C LEU A 277 23.02 28.75 2.36
N GLY A 278 23.66 27.60 2.55
CA GLY A 278 24.45 26.95 1.50
C GLY A 278 23.60 26.51 0.31
N ASP A 279 22.47 25.85 0.57
CA ASP A 279 21.55 25.42 -0.48
C ASP A 279 20.97 26.61 -1.23
N ALA A 280 20.60 27.68 -0.50
CA ALA A 280 20.06 28.90 -1.08
C ALA A 280 21.03 29.51 -2.10
N LEU A 281 22.32 29.57 -1.77
CA LEU A 281 23.37 30.04 -2.68
C LEU A 281 23.58 29.12 -3.88
N GLN A 282 23.58 27.81 -3.66
CA GLN A 282 23.68 26.83 -4.74
C GLN A 282 22.49 26.94 -5.69
N PHE A 283 21.27 27.12 -5.16
CA PHE A 283 20.05 27.26 -5.95
C PHE A 283 20.05 28.54 -6.79
N CYS A 284 20.50 29.66 -6.23
CA CYS A 284 20.44 30.96 -6.93
C CYS A 284 21.13 30.97 -8.30
N ARG A 285 22.11 30.09 -8.55
CA ARG A 285 22.74 29.96 -9.88
C ARG A 285 21.79 29.46 -10.97
N TYR A 286 20.72 28.77 -10.59
CA TYR A 286 19.75 28.17 -11.51
C TYR A 286 18.54 29.07 -11.77
N LEU A 287 18.41 30.19 -11.06
CA LEU A 287 17.34 31.18 -11.30
C LEU A 287 17.19 31.56 -12.78
N PRO A 288 18.27 31.78 -13.55
CA PRO A 288 18.13 32.10 -14.99
C PRO A 288 17.50 30.98 -15.83
N LEU A 289 17.53 29.73 -15.37
CA LEU A 289 16.94 28.59 -16.10
C LEU A 289 15.42 28.55 -15.99
N LEU A 290 14.83 29.21 -15.00
CA LEU A 290 13.38 29.25 -14.82
C LEU A 290 12.67 30.04 -15.93
N ARG A 291 13.39 30.96 -16.59
CA ARG A 291 12.90 31.74 -17.74
C ARG A 291 11.57 32.48 -17.51
N ALA A 292 11.29 32.87 -16.26
CA ALA A 292 10.19 33.77 -15.96
C ALA A 292 10.50 35.19 -16.47
N GLU A 293 9.47 35.97 -16.82
CA GLU A 293 9.66 37.37 -17.20
C GLU A 293 10.18 38.19 -16.02
N ARG A 294 9.64 37.88 -14.83
CA ARG A 294 10.06 38.49 -13.56
C ARG A 294 10.28 37.41 -12.52
N LEU A 295 11.35 37.59 -11.73
CA LEU A 295 11.71 36.71 -10.63
C LEU A 295 11.84 37.54 -9.35
N THR A 296 11.03 37.20 -8.35
CA THR A 296 11.23 37.67 -6.98
C THR A 296 11.72 36.51 -6.12
N VAL A 297 12.79 36.70 -5.36
CA VAL A 297 13.37 35.67 -4.49
C VAL A 297 13.32 36.16 -3.05
N VAL A 298 12.58 35.46 -2.20
CA VAL A 298 12.56 35.70 -0.76
C VAL A 298 13.64 34.87 -0.10
N CYS A 299 14.56 35.53 0.59
CA CYS A 299 15.73 34.89 1.19
C CYS A 299 16.03 35.45 2.58
N ARG A 300 16.78 34.69 3.39
CA ARG A 300 17.17 35.18 4.72
C ARG A 300 18.02 36.47 4.62
N PRO A 301 17.85 37.45 5.53
CA PRO A 301 18.53 38.74 5.45
C PRO A 301 20.07 38.65 5.34
N GLU A 302 20.67 37.61 5.93
CA GLU A 302 22.10 37.35 5.92
C GLU A 302 22.66 37.13 4.50
N LEU A 303 21.83 36.63 3.59
CA LEU A 303 22.23 36.39 2.19
C LEU A 303 22.12 37.64 1.32
N MET A 304 21.36 38.65 1.73
CA MET A 304 21.03 39.81 0.89
C MET A 304 22.28 40.45 0.28
N ARG A 305 23.29 40.74 1.11
CA ARG A 305 24.53 41.37 0.65
C ARG A 305 25.25 40.53 -0.42
N LEU A 306 25.29 39.20 -0.25
CA LEU A 306 25.98 38.32 -1.17
C LEU A 306 25.19 38.15 -2.48
N LEU A 307 23.87 37.98 -2.39
CA LEU A 307 22.99 37.79 -3.55
C LEU A 307 22.93 39.04 -4.45
N HIS A 308 22.97 40.24 -3.86
CA HIS A 308 23.04 41.49 -4.64
C HIS A 308 24.36 41.65 -5.41
N CYS A 309 25.42 40.97 -4.98
CA CYS A 309 26.70 40.96 -5.69
C CYS A 309 26.79 39.84 -6.74
N MET A 310 25.83 38.92 -6.80
CA MET A 310 25.84 37.87 -7.82
C MET A 310 25.48 38.43 -9.19
N ALA A 311 26.36 38.21 -10.16
CA ALA A 311 26.08 38.51 -11.56
C ALA A 311 25.21 37.40 -12.17
N LEU A 312 23.89 37.52 -12.04
CA LEU A 312 22.92 36.63 -12.68
C LEU A 312 22.61 37.10 -14.11
N ALA A 313 22.41 36.14 -15.02
CA ALA A 313 22.08 36.41 -16.42
C ALA A 313 20.62 36.90 -16.64
N CYS A 314 19.86 37.09 -15.56
CA CYS A 314 18.48 37.55 -15.58
C CYS A 314 18.23 38.53 -14.43
N PRO A 315 17.30 39.49 -14.59
CA PRO A 315 16.94 40.40 -13.51
C PRO A 315 16.18 39.64 -12.41
N VAL A 316 16.67 39.74 -11.17
CA VAL A 316 16.06 39.11 -9.99
C VAL A 316 15.90 40.16 -8.89
N GLN A 317 14.68 40.24 -8.34
CA GLN A 317 14.41 41.05 -7.15
C GLN A 317 14.58 40.19 -5.90
N PHE A 318 15.63 40.45 -5.11
CA PHE A 318 15.80 39.80 -3.81
C PHE A 318 15.07 40.56 -2.71
N LEU A 319 14.30 39.84 -1.89
CA LEU A 319 13.57 40.37 -0.74
C LEU A 319 14.05 39.68 0.56
N PRO A 320 14.31 40.45 1.63
CA PRO A 320 14.68 39.86 2.91
C PRO A 320 13.44 39.28 3.58
N LEU A 321 13.54 38.05 4.04
CA LEU A 321 12.52 37.42 4.88
C LEU A 321 12.51 38.09 6.25
N THR A 322 11.52 38.95 6.49
CA THR A 322 11.33 39.65 7.78
C THR A 322 10.28 38.97 8.66
N SER A 323 9.22 38.45 8.05
CA SER A 323 8.16 37.64 8.67
C SER A 323 7.47 36.78 7.61
N LEU A 324 6.73 35.75 8.04
CA LEU A 324 5.95 34.89 7.12
C LEU A 324 4.76 35.64 6.49
N ASP A 325 4.21 36.63 7.20
CA ASP A 325 3.06 37.43 6.74
C ASP A 325 3.49 38.75 6.06
N MET A 326 4.75 38.84 5.61
CA MET A 326 5.26 40.06 4.98
C MET A 326 4.49 40.38 3.68
N ALA A 327 4.34 41.67 3.38
CA ALA A 327 3.77 42.09 2.11
C ALA A 327 4.68 41.67 0.95
N LEU A 328 4.13 40.87 0.02
CA LEU A 328 4.84 40.39 -1.15
C LEU A 328 4.42 41.18 -2.40
N PRO A 329 5.31 41.37 -3.38
CA PRO A 329 4.93 41.91 -4.69
C PRO A 329 3.85 41.05 -5.34
N VAL A 330 3.02 41.67 -6.19
CA VAL A 330 2.05 40.94 -7.01
C VAL A 330 2.80 39.95 -7.91
N HIS A 331 2.45 38.67 -7.82
CA HIS A 331 3.07 37.58 -8.57
C HIS A 331 1.99 36.58 -9.01
N ASP A 332 2.25 35.89 -10.12
CA ASP A 332 1.28 34.98 -10.75
C ASP A 332 1.33 33.58 -10.15
N CYS A 333 2.53 33.12 -9.77
CA CYS A 333 2.74 31.81 -9.16
C CYS A 333 3.95 31.81 -8.23
N HIS A 334 4.09 30.75 -7.43
CA HIS A 334 5.21 30.58 -6.52
C HIS A 334 5.82 29.17 -6.55
N VAL A 335 7.08 29.07 -6.11
CA VAL A 335 7.79 27.80 -5.96
C VAL A 335 8.76 27.84 -4.76
N ALA A 336 8.87 26.73 -4.03
CA ALA A 336 9.89 26.55 -3.01
C ALA A 336 11.24 26.14 -3.62
N GLN A 337 12.34 26.49 -2.99
CA GLN A 337 13.71 26.25 -3.47
C GLN A 337 13.99 24.79 -3.92
N LEU A 338 13.63 23.79 -3.13
CA LEU A 338 13.83 22.36 -3.46
C LEU A 338 12.54 21.73 -3.95
N ALA A 339 11.82 22.44 -4.82
CA ALA A 339 10.65 21.89 -5.45
C ALA A 339 11.04 20.91 -6.56
N GLY A 340 10.37 19.76 -6.64
CA GLY A 340 10.57 18.82 -7.75
C GLY A 340 10.36 19.46 -9.13
N GLN A 341 9.46 20.46 -9.21
CA GLN A 341 9.25 21.24 -10.44
C GLN A 341 10.48 22.05 -10.87
N ALA A 342 11.20 22.64 -9.91
CA ALA A 342 12.41 23.40 -10.19
C ALA A 342 13.55 22.50 -10.66
N ALA A 343 13.68 21.31 -10.05
CA ALA A 343 14.63 20.29 -10.49
C ALA A 343 14.34 19.79 -11.90
N GLN A 344 13.06 19.54 -12.23
CA GLN A 344 12.63 19.08 -13.55
C GLN A 344 12.93 20.12 -14.65
N ALA A 345 12.69 21.41 -14.38
CA ALA A 345 12.99 22.48 -15.32
C ALA A 345 14.49 22.60 -15.63
N ALA A 346 15.35 22.40 -14.63
CA ALA A 346 16.80 22.42 -14.83
C ALA A 346 17.34 21.18 -15.56
N ALA A 347 16.79 19.99 -15.27
CA ALA A 347 17.11 18.77 -16.01
C ALA A 347 16.77 18.92 -17.50
N GLY A 348 15.59 19.47 -17.81
CA GLY A 348 15.20 19.78 -19.20
C GLY A 348 16.12 20.78 -19.92
N ALA A 349 16.91 21.56 -19.17
CA ALA A 349 17.91 22.48 -19.71
C ALA A 349 19.32 21.85 -19.84
N GLY A 350 19.49 20.56 -19.55
CA GLY A 350 20.75 19.82 -19.72
C GLY A 350 21.80 20.09 -18.65
N MET A 351 21.41 20.51 -17.44
CA MET A 351 22.32 20.71 -16.31
C MET A 351 22.04 19.76 -15.14
N ALA A 352 23.10 19.37 -14.43
CA ALA A 352 23.01 18.64 -13.18
C ALA A 352 22.46 19.55 -12.07
N TRP A 353 21.19 19.36 -11.71
CA TRP A 353 20.62 19.94 -10.48
C TRP A 353 21.37 19.38 -9.27
N PRO A 354 21.65 20.19 -8.23
CA PRO A 354 22.34 19.70 -7.05
C PRO A 354 21.39 18.76 -6.30
N CYS A 355 21.53 17.46 -6.53
CA CYS A 355 21.25 16.47 -5.50
C CYS A 355 22.19 16.85 -4.35
N GLN A 356 21.64 17.34 -3.24
CA GLN A 356 22.34 17.95 -2.11
C GLN A 356 23.76 17.38 -1.92
N SER A 357 24.80 18.22 -2.13
CA SER A 357 26.19 17.89 -1.82
C SER A 357 26.33 17.67 -0.31
N PRO A 358 27.14 16.70 0.14
CA PRO A 358 27.08 16.17 1.50
C PRO A 358 27.52 17.23 2.51
N PHE A 359 26.71 17.41 3.55
CA PHE A 359 27.22 17.63 4.89
C PHE A 359 27.21 16.29 5.62
#